data_AF-A0A9W6M863-F1
#
_entry.id   AF-A0A9W6M863-F1
#
_cell.length_a   1.000
_cell.length_b   1.000
_cell.length_c   1.000
_cell.angle_alpha   90.00
_cell.angle_beta   90.00
_cell.angle_gamma   90.00
#
_symmetry.space_group_name_H-M   'P 1'
#
loop_
_entity.id
_entity.type
_entity.pdbx_description
1 polymer ?
#
loop_
_entity_poly.entity_id
_entity_poly.type
_entity_poly.pdbx_seq_one_letter_code
_entity_poly.pdbx_strand_id
1 'polypeptide(L)'
;MNARFLPHHPLRVLAHVIARLPEPVVLIMASIGLIAGGFLLVRPTTSLDVLVSVIGIGLIAAGGMELALPGTRREGSRGVLSIGWVVSGVAMLFLPGLTVRALAVFVGLLLIARGVVGLISPWRSTTGAPRPIDARIASGLLGVGGIVFGVLAIVWPDITLLIVGVLFGVALMTAGAVVLLRALRRRRARRAAAGLGEGLDPITQPVPPGGEWGRRSRWVRTIGAVLVVAIATTAAGLTITLHDATTVADEFYAPPRGVPDEAGQLIRAEPFTRGVPDGAIGWRILYTTSLDDDEPTVASGLVVVPDRGRDHPVIAWNHGTTGFDRSCAPSLAEEPFESGALFTLDRIVDHGWALVATDYIGLGTQGPHPYLVGEASGRAALDAVRAARQLEDITLSEKTVLWGHSQGGGSALWAAAITKDYAPDLPIEGVAAFAPASDLIGLVGNLPKVTGGSVFASFVLASFTEIYPDITHSGYVRPGAEVTVRELSKRCLSGPSMMVMLLNVVALADDPNLLTKDPTAGAMGARLQQNIPPSDIDVPLLLGQGEDDTLIEPEVQARFASRLCRAGVDVDFRRYPGLDHVPLVEDGSPAMRDLFAWTSDLLAGEDVRVDCR
;
A
#
# COMPACT_ATOMS: atom_id res chain seq x y z
N MET A 1 -24.63 -61.44 12.04
CA MET A 1 -24.22 -61.16 10.66
C MET A 1 -25.07 -60.02 10.10
N ASN A 2 -24.46 -59.24 9.19
CA ASN A 2 -25.01 -58.13 8.41
C ASN A 2 -25.00 -56.72 9.03
N ALA A 3 -23.80 -56.17 9.13
CA ALA A 3 -23.57 -54.73 9.08
C ALA A 3 -23.21 -54.32 7.63
N ARG A 4 -24.08 -53.54 6.98
CA ARG A 4 -23.73 -52.73 5.80
C ARG A 4 -24.44 -51.37 5.88
N PHE A 5 -23.86 -50.48 6.67
CA PHE A 5 -24.01 -49.03 6.50
C PHE A 5 -22.60 -48.46 6.30
N LEU A 6 -22.26 -48.14 5.04
CA LEU A 6 -21.11 -47.30 4.71
C LEU A 6 -21.67 -45.98 4.13
N PRO A 7 -21.13 -44.82 4.51
CA PRO A 7 -21.72 -43.52 4.19
C PRO A 7 -21.57 -43.18 2.71
N HIS A 8 -22.67 -42.71 2.11
CA HIS A 8 -22.69 -42.20 0.74
C HIS A 8 -21.80 -40.95 0.63
N HIS A 9 -20.76 -41.02 -0.19
CA HIS A 9 -19.89 -39.87 -0.48
C HIS A 9 -20.72 -38.73 -1.11
N PRO A 10 -20.72 -37.49 -0.56
CA PRO A 10 -21.55 -36.37 -1.04
C PRO A 10 -21.31 -36.02 -2.52
N LEU A 11 -20.11 -36.28 -3.03
CA LEU A 11 -19.73 -36.08 -4.43
C LEU A 11 -20.49 -36.97 -5.43
N ARG A 12 -20.98 -38.15 -5.02
CA ARG A 12 -21.76 -39.04 -5.91
C ARG A 12 -23.20 -38.57 -6.09
N VAL A 13 -23.79 -37.98 -5.05
CA VAL A 13 -25.15 -37.43 -5.09
C VAL A 13 -25.19 -36.22 -6.02
N LEU A 14 -24.23 -35.31 -5.90
CA LEU A 14 -24.11 -34.13 -6.76
C LEU A 14 -23.96 -34.50 -8.24
N ALA A 15 -23.13 -35.51 -8.55
CA ALA A 15 -22.95 -36.00 -9.92
C ALA A 15 -24.24 -36.63 -10.51
N HIS A 16 -25.07 -37.25 -9.68
CA HIS A 16 -26.34 -37.84 -10.09
C HIS A 16 -27.42 -36.78 -10.35
N VAL A 17 -27.44 -35.71 -9.56
CA VAL A 17 -28.34 -34.55 -9.72
C VAL A 17 -27.99 -33.77 -11.00
N ILE A 18 -26.70 -33.47 -11.21
CA ILE A 18 -26.23 -32.76 -12.41
C ILE A 18 -26.54 -33.56 -13.69
N ALA A 19 -26.52 -34.90 -13.62
CA ALA A 19 -26.83 -35.76 -14.76
C ALA A 19 -28.32 -35.71 -15.19
N ARG A 20 -29.23 -35.24 -14.33
CA ARG A 20 -30.67 -35.14 -14.60
C ARG A 20 -31.12 -33.74 -15.03
N LEU A 21 -30.23 -32.74 -15.00
CA LEU A 21 -30.58 -31.37 -15.38
C LEU A 21 -30.72 -31.24 -16.91
N PRO A 22 -31.64 -30.37 -17.38
CA PRO A 22 -31.75 -30.05 -18.80
C PRO A 22 -30.43 -29.54 -19.35
N GLU A 23 -30.09 -29.95 -20.57
CA GLU A 23 -28.82 -29.62 -21.21
C GLU A 23 -28.51 -28.11 -21.30
N PRO A 24 -29.49 -27.21 -21.55
CA PRO A 24 -29.25 -25.76 -21.51
C PRO A 24 -28.82 -25.29 -20.12
N VAL A 25 -29.39 -25.86 -19.06
CA VAL A 25 -29.08 -25.51 -17.66
C VAL A 25 -27.65 -25.94 -17.32
N VAL A 26 -27.21 -27.11 -17.77
CA VAL A 26 -25.84 -27.59 -17.55
C VAL A 26 -24.81 -26.71 -18.27
N LEU A 27 -25.11 -26.24 -19.48
CA LEU A 27 -24.24 -25.33 -20.23
C LEU A 27 -24.16 -23.95 -19.56
N ILE A 28 -25.30 -23.41 -19.12
CA ILE A 28 -25.35 -22.13 -18.39
C ILE A 28 -24.53 -22.21 -17.10
N MET A 29 -24.69 -23.27 -16.31
CA MET A 29 -23.89 -23.46 -15.09
C MET A 29 -22.39 -23.60 -15.37
N ALA A 30 -22.00 -24.31 -16.44
CA ALA A 30 -20.59 -24.45 -16.81
C ALA A 30 -19.96 -23.12 -17.24
N SER A 31 -20.71 -22.31 -18.01
CA SER A 31 -20.28 -20.97 -18.42
C SER A 31 -20.20 -20.01 -17.23
N ILE A 32 -21.17 -20.05 -16.30
CA ILE A 32 -21.12 -19.26 -15.07
C ILE A 32 -19.89 -19.62 -14.24
N GLY A 33 -19.57 -20.91 -14.08
CA GLY A 33 -18.37 -21.34 -13.37
C GLY A 33 -17.06 -20.86 -14.00
N LEU A 34 -16.99 -20.82 -15.34
CA LEU A 34 -15.83 -20.29 -16.07
C LEU A 34 -15.70 -18.76 -15.92
N ILE A 35 -16.81 -18.03 -16.04
CA ILE A 35 -16.83 -16.56 -15.93
C ILE A 35 -16.53 -16.13 -14.49
N ALA A 36 -17.19 -16.75 -13.50
CA ALA A 36 -16.95 -16.46 -12.09
C ALA A 36 -15.52 -16.83 -11.67
N GLY A 37 -15.00 -17.98 -12.13
CA GLY A 37 -13.63 -18.38 -11.87
C GLY A 37 -12.59 -17.45 -12.53
N GLY A 38 -12.86 -16.96 -13.74
CA GLY A 38 -12.04 -15.95 -14.40
C GLY A 38 -12.07 -14.59 -13.69
N PHE A 39 -13.25 -14.17 -13.21
CA PHE A 39 -13.40 -12.94 -12.44
C PHE A 39 -12.61 -12.97 -11.13
N LEU A 40 -12.69 -14.10 -10.40
CA LEU A 40 -11.92 -14.36 -9.18
C LEU A 40 -10.40 -14.29 -9.39
N LEU A 41 -9.92 -14.62 -10.59
CA LEU A 41 -8.49 -14.58 -10.93
C LEU A 41 -8.01 -13.19 -11.35
N VAL A 42 -8.84 -12.44 -12.07
CA VAL A 42 -8.50 -11.10 -12.56
C VAL A 42 -8.65 -10.05 -11.45
N ARG A 43 -9.53 -10.28 -10.48
CA ARG A 43 -9.86 -9.29 -9.43
C ARG A 43 -9.95 -9.89 -8.02
N PRO A 44 -8.88 -10.50 -7.48
CA PRO A 44 -8.96 -11.32 -6.26
C PRO A 44 -9.42 -10.56 -5.01
N THR A 45 -9.08 -9.27 -4.86
CA THR A 45 -9.44 -8.45 -3.70
C THR A 45 -10.90 -7.99 -3.72
N THR A 46 -11.41 -7.54 -4.87
CA THR A 46 -12.83 -7.17 -5.02
C THR A 46 -13.77 -8.37 -5.19
N SER A 47 -13.22 -9.57 -5.44
CA SER A 47 -14.00 -10.79 -5.55
C SER A 47 -14.34 -11.44 -4.19
N LEU A 48 -13.74 -10.99 -3.10
CA LEU A 48 -14.06 -11.49 -1.75
C LEU A 48 -15.48 -11.11 -1.34
N ASP A 49 -15.91 -9.89 -1.61
CA ASP A 49 -17.28 -9.44 -1.35
C ASP A 49 -18.28 -10.18 -2.24
N VAL A 50 -17.91 -10.45 -3.50
CA VAL A 50 -18.73 -11.23 -4.44
C VAL A 50 -18.84 -12.68 -3.97
N LEU A 51 -17.75 -13.28 -3.48
CA LEU A 51 -17.72 -14.65 -2.97
C LEU A 51 -18.59 -14.79 -1.71
N VAL A 52 -18.44 -13.86 -0.76
CA VAL A 52 -19.26 -13.80 0.46
C VAL A 52 -20.73 -13.58 0.11
N SER A 53 -21.01 -12.73 -0.88
CA SER A 53 -22.37 -12.49 -1.37
C SER A 53 -22.99 -13.74 -1.99
N VAL A 54 -22.24 -14.45 -2.85
CA VAL A 54 -22.71 -15.68 -3.50
C VAL A 54 -22.95 -16.79 -2.48
N ILE A 55 -22.05 -16.96 -1.50
CA ILE A 55 -22.20 -17.95 -0.43
C ILE A 55 -23.37 -17.57 0.47
N GLY A 56 -23.49 -16.32 0.89
CA GLY A 56 -24.57 -15.82 1.74
C GLY A 56 -25.94 -16.00 1.10
N ILE A 57 -26.10 -15.58 -0.17
CA ILE A 57 -27.33 -15.79 -0.95
C ILE A 57 -27.61 -17.28 -1.14
N GLY A 58 -26.58 -18.10 -1.39
CA GLY A 58 -26.71 -19.55 -1.53
C GLY A 58 -27.21 -20.24 -0.25
N LEU A 59 -26.71 -19.82 0.92
CA LEU A 59 -27.15 -20.33 2.22
C LEU A 59 -28.59 -19.91 2.56
N ILE A 60 -28.97 -18.68 2.24
CA ILE A 60 -30.36 -18.19 2.37
C ILE A 60 -31.29 -18.99 1.48
N ALA A 61 -30.91 -19.20 0.21
CA ALA A 61 -31.70 -19.96 -0.74
C ALA A 61 -31.84 -21.44 -0.32
N ALA A 62 -30.75 -22.06 0.13
CA ALA A 62 -30.75 -23.43 0.62
C ALA A 62 -31.65 -23.62 1.85
N GLY A 63 -31.49 -22.75 2.86
CA GLY A 63 -32.33 -22.79 4.07
C GLY A 63 -33.80 -22.46 3.79
N GLY A 64 -34.07 -21.50 2.89
CA GLY A 64 -35.42 -21.15 2.46
C GLY A 64 -36.13 -22.28 1.69
N MET A 65 -35.41 -22.95 0.78
CA MET A 65 -35.94 -24.12 0.06
C MET A 65 -36.25 -25.29 1.00
N GLU A 66 -35.41 -25.53 2.01
CA GLU A 66 -35.61 -26.60 2.98
C GLU A 66 -36.79 -26.30 3.93
N LEU A 67 -36.99 -25.03 4.31
CA LEU A 67 -38.16 -24.59 5.08
C LEU A 67 -39.48 -24.66 4.29
N ALA A 68 -39.41 -24.66 2.95
CA ALA A 68 -40.57 -24.79 2.07
C ALA A 68 -41.04 -26.24 1.87
N LEU A 69 -40.24 -27.24 2.27
CA LEU A 69 -40.60 -28.66 2.15
C LEU A 69 -41.60 -29.09 3.24
N PRO A 70 -42.71 -29.78 2.89
CA PRO A 70 -43.66 -30.25 3.89
C PRO A 70 -43.02 -31.31 4.81
N GLY A 71 -42.97 -31.01 6.12
CA GLY A 71 -42.45 -31.93 7.15
C GLY A 71 -41.23 -31.42 7.92
N THR A 72 -40.49 -30.44 7.39
CA THR A 72 -39.29 -29.88 8.06
C THR A 72 -39.60 -29.11 9.34
N ARG A 73 -40.80 -28.53 9.45
CA ARG A 73 -41.29 -27.90 10.70
C ARG A 73 -41.72 -28.91 11.78
N ARG A 74 -41.98 -30.19 11.44
CA ARG A 74 -42.40 -31.22 12.40
C ARG A 74 -41.22 -31.94 13.06
N GLU A 75 -40.10 -32.08 12.34
CA GLU A 75 -38.83 -32.53 12.90
C GLU A 75 -38.04 -31.30 13.38
N GLY A 76 -38.29 -30.86 14.61
CA GLY A 76 -37.76 -29.59 15.14
C GLY A 76 -36.25 -29.37 14.94
N SER A 77 -35.44 -30.43 14.86
CA SER A 77 -34.01 -30.34 14.57
C SER A 77 -33.69 -29.88 13.15
N ARG A 78 -34.47 -30.31 12.14
CA ARG A 78 -34.30 -29.86 10.75
C ARG A 78 -34.73 -28.40 10.58
N GLY A 79 -35.84 -28.01 11.21
CA GLY A 79 -36.28 -26.62 11.22
C GLY A 79 -35.24 -25.66 11.81
N VAL A 80 -34.61 -26.04 12.93
CA VAL A 80 -33.54 -25.25 13.57
C VAL A 80 -32.29 -25.14 12.68
N LEU A 81 -31.89 -26.24 12.03
CA LEU A 81 -30.77 -26.24 11.07
C LEU A 81 -31.03 -25.34 9.86
N SER A 82 -32.22 -25.41 9.27
CA SER A 82 -32.58 -24.57 8.11
C SER A 82 -32.70 -23.09 8.46
N ILE A 83 -33.21 -22.74 9.64
CA ILE A 83 -33.16 -21.37 10.17
C ILE A 83 -31.71 -20.93 10.39
N GLY A 84 -30.85 -21.81 10.91
CA GLY A 84 -29.42 -21.57 11.09
C GLY A 84 -28.71 -21.23 9.77
N TRP A 85 -29.04 -21.91 8.66
CA TRP A 85 -28.50 -21.59 7.33
C TRP A 85 -28.93 -20.22 6.83
N VAL A 86 -30.19 -19.84 7.03
CA VAL A 86 -30.71 -18.51 6.66
C VAL A 86 -30.04 -17.42 7.49
N VAL A 87 -29.96 -17.58 8.82
CA VAL A 87 -29.34 -16.61 9.72
C VAL A 87 -27.84 -16.45 9.41
N SER A 88 -27.14 -17.55 9.14
CA SER A 88 -25.72 -17.51 8.76
C SER A 88 -25.50 -16.81 7.42
N GLY A 89 -26.38 -17.06 6.43
CA GLY A 89 -26.32 -16.38 5.14
C GLY A 89 -26.62 -14.88 5.24
N VAL A 90 -27.55 -14.47 6.09
CA VAL A 90 -27.83 -13.06 6.39
C VAL A 90 -26.63 -12.41 7.11
N ALA A 91 -26.08 -13.06 8.13
CA ALA A 91 -24.91 -12.54 8.86
C ALA A 91 -23.70 -12.34 7.93
N MET A 92 -23.47 -13.24 6.96
CA MET A 92 -22.45 -13.09 5.93
C MET A 92 -22.63 -11.85 5.05
N LEU A 93 -23.86 -11.47 4.73
CA LEU A 93 -24.13 -10.29 3.89
C LEU A 93 -23.99 -8.96 4.64
N PHE A 94 -24.28 -8.92 5.94
CA PHE A 94 -24.26 -7.69 6.73
C PHE A 94 -22.97 -7.46 7.54
N LEU A 95 -22.13 -8.49 7.72
CA LEU A 95 -20.86 -8.41 8.44
C LEU A 95 -19.69 -8.97 7.61
N PRO A 96 -19.40 -8.41 6.43
CA PRO A 96 -18.41 -8.98 5.50
C PRO A 96 -17.02 -9.08 6.14
N GLY A 97 -16.53 -8.03 6.81
CA GLY A 97 -15.19 -8.05 7.43
C GLY A 97 -15.00 -9.12 8.51
N LEU A 98 -16.01 -9.35 9.36
CA LEU A 98 -15.95 -10.36 10.43
C LEU A 98 -16.09 -11.77 9.88
N THR A 99 -17.00 -11.97 8.91
CA THR A 99 -17.26 -13.27 8.31
C THR A 99 -16.09 -13.76 7.45
N VAL A 100 -15.42 -12.84 6.77
CA VAL A 100 -14.20 -13.10 6.00
C VAL A 100 -13.05 -13.60 6.89
N ARG A 101 -12.79 -12.93 8.03
CA ARG A 101 -11.79 -13.38 9.00
C ARG A 101 -12.14 -14.72 9.65
N ALA A 102 -13.40 -14.90 10.06
CA ALA A 102 -13.86 -16.16 10.63
C ALA A 102 -13.78 -17.32 9.64
N LEU A 103 -14.09 -17.08 8.37
CA LEU A 103 -13.99 -18.05 7.30
C LEU A 103 -12.52 -18.44 7.04
N ALA A 104 -11.59 -17.48 7.03
CA ALA A 104 -10.17 -17.76 6.86
C ALA A 104 -9.62 -18.67 7.97
N VAL A 105 -9.95 -18.38 9.23
CA VAL A 105 -9.58 -19.22 10.39
C VAL A 105 -10.18 -20.62 10.28
N PHE A 106 -11.45 -20.72 9.93
CA PHE A 106 -12.14 -22.01 9.78
C PHE A 106 -11.55 -22.86 8.64
N VAL A 107 -11.32 -22.25 7.47
CA VAL A 107 -10.67 -22.90 6.32
C VAL A 107 -9.24 -23.31 6.69
N GLY A 108 -8.50 -22.47 7.42
CA GLY A 108 -7.17 -22.76 7.91
C GLY A 108 -7.13 -24.01 8.79
N LEU A 109 -8.01 -24.08 9.80
CA LEU A 109 -8.13 -25.25 10.66
C LEU A 109 -8.49 -26.52 9.89
N LEU A 110 -9.38 -26.43 8.88
CA LEU A 110 -9.72 -27.55 8.02
C LEU A 110 -8.54 -28.02 7.15
N LEU A 111 -7.75 -27.08 6.62
CA LEU A 111 -6.55 -27.38 5.83
C LEU A 111 -5.48 -28.06 6.68
N ILE A 112 -5.25 -27.60 7.92
CA ILE A 112 -4.36 -28.26 8.88
C ILE A 112 -4.86 -29.67 9.17
N ALA A 113 -6.13 -29.82 9.56
CA ALA A 113 -6.71 -31.13 9.88
C ALA A 113 -6.61 -32.11 8.71
N ARG A 114 -6.94 -31.66 7.51
CA ARG A 114 -6.81 -32.46 6.28
C ARG A 114 -5.36 -32.78 5.96
N GLY A 115 -4.45 -31.84 6.16
CA GLY A 115 -3.02 -32.01 5.93
C GLY A 115 -2.42 -33.07 6.86
N VAL A 116 -2.75 -33.01 8.15
CA VAL A 116 -2.38 -34.00 9.17
C VAL A 116 -2.93 -35.39 8.81
N VAL A 117 -4.21 -35.48 8.41
CA VAL A 117 -4.79 -36.75 7.95
C VAL A 117 -4.08 -37.25 6.67
N GLY A 118 -3.71 -36.36 5.76
CA GLY A 118 -2.96 -36.66 4.54
C GLY A 118 -1.55 -37.20 4.80
N LEU A 119 -0.90 -36.73 5.88
CA LEU A 119 0.39 -37.24 6.34
C LEU A 119 0.29 -38.60 7.03
N ILE A 120 -0.80 -38.88 7.76
CA ILE A 120 -0.95 -40.10 8.57
C ILE A 120 -1.62 -41.25 7.79
N SER A 121 -2.62 -40.95 6.97
CA SER A 121 -3.43 -41.92 6.22
C SER A 121 -2.62 -42.89 5.33
N PRO A 122 -1.52 -42.48 4.66
CA PRO A 122 -0.73 -43.38 3.82
C PRO A 122 0.03 -44.46 4.60
N TRP A 123 0.25 -44.24 5.91
CA TRP A 123 1.05 -45.11 6.78
C TRP A 123 0.19 -45.99 7.69
N ARG A 124 -1.11 -45.68 7.83
CA ARG A 124 -2.10 -46.53 8.53
C ARG A 124 -2.90 -47.35 7.53
N SER A 125 -2.41 -48.52 7.10
CA SER A 125 -3.24 -49.45 6.31
C SER A 125 -3.99 -50.43 7.21
N THR A 126 -5.33 -50.31 7.29
CA THR A 126 -6.21 -51.32 7.90
C THR A 126 -6.72 -52.36 6.90
N THR A 127 -6.36 -52.24 5.61
CA THR A 127 -6.82 -53.13 4.53
C THR A 127 -5.68 -53.51 3.58
N GLY A 128 -4.77 -54.39 4.04
CA GLY A 128 -4.09 -55.45 3.27
C GLY A 128 -3.27 -55.17 1.99
N ALA A 129 -3.29 -54.00 1.36
CA ALA A 129 -2.53 -53.71 0.14
C ALA A 129 -1.71 -52.41 0.28
N PRO A 130 -0.37 -52.43 0.08
CA PRO A 130 0.46 -51.24 0.15
C PRO A 130 0.06 -50.25 -0.95
N ARG A 131 -0.25 -48.99 -0.59
CA ARG A 131 -0.41 -47.91 -1.59
C ARG A 131 0.91 -47.73 -2.36
N PRO A 132 0.88 -47.48 -3.67
CA PRO A 132 2.08 -47.26 -4.47
C PRO A 132 2.81 -45.97 -4.02
N ILE A 133 4.13 -45.93 -4.20
CA ILE A 133 5.03 -44.91 -3.63
C ILE A 133 4.67 -43.50 -4.12
N ASP A 134 4.27 -43.36 -5.38
CA ASP A 134 3.77 -42.11 -5.97
C ASP A 134 2.57 -41.53 -5.21
N ALA A 135 1.61 -42.39 -4.83
CA ALA A 135 0.44 -41.97 -4.07
C ALA A 135 0.80 -41.55 -2.64
N ARG A 136 1.86 -42.13 -2.05
CA ARG A 136 2.35 -41.74 -0.72
C ARG A 136 3.07 -40.40 -0.78
N ILE A 137 3.94 -40.20 -1.77
CA ILE A 137 4.65 -38.94 -1.98
C ILE A 137 3.66 -37.81 -2.27
N ALA A 138 2.69 -38.04 -3.18
CA ALA A 138 1.68 -37.04 -3.49
C ALA A 138 0.79 -36.70 -2.27
N SER A 139 0.41 -37.70 -1.46
CA SER A 139 -0.36 -37.46 -0.23
C SER A 139 0.48 -36.73 0.83
N GLY A 140 1.77 -37.02 0.90
CA GLY A 140 2.73 -36.36 1.78
C GLY A 140 2.91 -34.89 1.42
N LEU A 141 3.20 -34.59 0.15
CA LEU A 141 3.36 -33.22 -0.35
C LEU A 141 2.08 -32.39 -0.22
N LEU A 142 0.91 -32.96 -0.56
CA LEU A 142 -0.37 -32.30 -0.34
C LEU A 142 -0.71 -32.15 1.14
N GLY A 143 -0.22 -33.06 1.98
CA GLY A 143 -0.36 -33.03 3.44
C GLY A 143 0.42 -31.87 4.06
N VAL A 144 1.71 -31.77 3.72
CA VAL A 144 2.58 -30.64 4.12
C VAL A 144 2.03 -29.32 3.60
N GLY A 145 1.66 -29.26 2.31
CA GLY A 145 1.05 -28.07 1.72
C GLY A 145 -0.21 -27.63 2.47
N GLY A 146 -1.10 -28.56 2.80
CA GLY A 146 -2.32 -28.25 3.58
C GLY A 146 -2.03 -27.71 4.99
N ILE A 147 -0.99 -28.20 5.67
CA ILE A 147 -0.59 -27.68 6.98
C ILE A 147 -0.01 -26.28 6.86
N VAL A 148 0.95 -26.07 5.95
CA VAL A 148 1.59 -24.77 5.73
C VAL A 148 0.55 -23.72 5.35
N PHE A 149 -0.31 -24.02 4.38
CA PHE A 149 -1.39 -23.12 4.00
C PHE A 149 -2.41 -22.90 5.11
N GLY A 150 -2.70 -23.93 5.91
CA GLY A 150 -3.65 -23.80 7.00
C GLY A 150 -3.13 -22.98 8.19
N VAL A 151 -1.81 -23.00 8.44
CA VAL A 151 -1.16 -22.10 9.41
C VAL A 151 -1.12 -20.68 8.85
N LEU A 152 -0.70 -20.50 7.59
CA LEU A 152 -0.75 -19.20 6.91
C LEU A 152 -2.16 -18.59 6.94
N ALA A 153 -3.20 -19.42 6.79
CA ALA A 153 -4.61 -19.02 6.91
C ALA A 153 -5.04 -18.43 8.23
N ILE A 154 -4.43 -18.89 9.32
CA ILE A 154 -4.78 -18.45 10.68
C ILE A 154 -3.93 -17.25 11.09
N VAL A 155 -2.63 -17.26 10.75
CA VAL A 155 -1.71 -16.19 11.12
C VAL A 155 -1.95 -14.97 10.23
N TRP A 156 -2.14 -15.16 8.91
CA TRP A 156 -2.22 -14.10 7.89
C TRP A 156 -3.53 -14.20 7.08
N PRO A 157 -4.68 -13.78 7.66
CA PRO A 157 -5.99 -13.94 7.04
C PRO A 157 -6.13 -13.20 5.70
N ASP A 158 -5.60 -11.99 5.57
CA ASP A 158 -5.79 -11.14 4.38
C ASP A 158 -5.11 -11.71 3.12
N ILE A 159 -3.90 -12.25 3.25
CA ILE A 159 -3.17 -12.91 2.15
C ILE A 159 -3.79 -14.28 1.82
N THR A 160 -4.27 -14.98 2.84
CA THR A 160 -4.92 -16.27 2.66
C THR A 160 -6.20 -16.13 1.86
N LEU A 161 -6.94 -15.05 2.04
CA LEU A 161 -8.16 -14.77 1.30
C LEU A 161 -7.88 -14.53 -0.19
N LEU A 162 -6.76 -13.88 -0.52
CA LEU A 162 -6.29 -13.74 -1.89
C LEU A 162 -5.89 -15.09 -2.49
N ILE A 163 -5.12 -15.90 -1.75
CA ILE A 163 -4.71 -17.25 -2.17
C ILE A 163 -5.92 -18.18 -2.33
N VAL A 164 -6.87 -18.16 -1.39
CA VAL A 164 -8.10 -18.95 -1.44
C VAL A 164 -8.98 -18.49 -2.59
N GLY A 165 -9.11 -17.18 -2.84
CA GLY A 165 -9.81 -16.62 -3.99
C GLY A 165 -9.24 -17.10 -5.32
N VAL A 166 -7.91 -17.06 -5.46
CA VAL A 166 -7.18 -17.55 -6.65
C VAL A 166 -7.36 -19.06 -6.83
N LEU A 167 -7.14 -19.85 -5.78
CA LEU A 167 -7.28 -21.32 -5.83
C LEU A 167 -8.72 -21.75 -6.12
N PHE A 168 -9.70 -21.06 -5.53
CA PHE A 168 -11.13 -21.29 -5.77
C PHE A 168 -11.52 -20.87 -7.19
N GLY A 169 -10.99 -19.76 -7.70
CA GLY A 169 -11.16 -19.32 -9.08
C GLY A 169 -10.64 -20.35 -10.09
N VAL A 170 -9.41 -20.86 -9.87
CA VAL A 170 -8.85 -21.97 -10.67
C VAL A 170 -9.74 -23.21 -10.58
N ALA A 171 -10.20 -23.59 -9.39
CA ALA A 171 -11.05 -24.76 -9.20
C ALA A 171 -12.39 -24.65 -9.95
N LEU A 172 -13.04 -23.48 -9.89
CA LEU A 172 -14.28 -23.18 -10.62
C LEU A 172 -14.08 -23.22 -12.13
N MET A 173 -13.00 -22.63 -12.65
CA MET A 173 -12.67 -22.72 -14.07
C MET A 173 -12.45 -24.16 -14.51
N THR A 174 -11.72 -24.93 -13.72
CA THR A 174 -11.41 -26.34 -14.03
C THR A 174 -12.68 -27.18 -14.03
N ALA A 175 -13.57 -26.99 -13.03
CA ALA A 175 -14.84 -27.68 -12.95
C ALA A 175 -15.77 -27.28 -14.12
N GLY A 176 -15.89 -25.99 -14.42
CA GLY A 176 -16.67 -25.46 -15.54
C GLY A 176 -16.18 -26.01 -16.89
N ALA A 177 -14.87 -26.02 -17.13
CA ALA A 177 -14.26 -26.59 -18.32
C ALA A 177 -14.55 -28.09 -18.48
N VAL A 178 -14.44 -28.88 -17.39
CA VAL A 178 -14.73 -30.32 -17.42
C VAL A 178 -16.21 -30.60 -17.72
N VAL A 179 -17.12 -29.84 -17.12
CA VAL A 179 -18.57 -29.97 -17.38
C VAL A 179 -18.90 -29.58 -18.82
N LEU A 180 -18.33 -28.47 -19.31
CA LEU A 180 -18.50 -27.99 -20.68
C LEU A 180 -17.99 -29.02 -21.71
N LEU A 181 -16.79 -29.57 -21.50
CA LEU A 181 -16.22 -30.59 -22.37
C LEU A 181 -17.07 -31.87 -22.41
N ARG A 182 -17.63 -32.29 -21.26
CA ARG A 182 -18.55 -33.45 -21.19
C ARG A 182 -19.86 -33.18 -21.91
N ALA A 183 -20.45 -31.99 -21.75
CA ALA A 183 -21.67 -31.58 -22.43
C ALA A 183 -21.47 -31.53 -23.96
N LEU A 184 -20.36 -30.95 -24.43
CA LEU A 184 -20.01 -30.88 -25.85
C LEU A 184 -19.76 -32.27 -26.46
N ARG A 185 -19.10 -33.18 -25.73
CA ARG A 185 -18.93 -34.58 -26.16
C ARG A 185 -20.26 -35.31 -26.28
N ARG A 186 -21.19 -35.10 -25.33
CA ARG A 186 -22.56 -35.65 -25.41
C ARG A 186 -23.33 -35.11 -26.62
N ARG A 187 -23.22 -33.81 -26.94
CA ARG A 187 -23.80 -33.22 -28.16
C ARG A 187 -23.23 -33.83 -29.43
N ARG A 188 -21.91 -34.00 -29.51
CA ARG A 188 -21.26 -34.64 -30.66
C ARG A 188 -21.70 -36.09 -30.83
N ALA A 189 -21.78 -36.86 -29.74
CA ALA A 189 -22.27 -38.24 -29.77
C ALA A 189 -23.74 -38.32 -30.20
N ARG A 190 -24.62 -37.44 -29.71
CA ARG A 190 -26.04 -37.36 -30.13
C ARG A 190 -26.19 -36.95 -31.59
N ARG A 191 -25.38 -36.00 -32.09
CA ARG A 191 -25.37 -35.61 -33.51
C ARG A 191 -24.83 -36.71 -34.43
N ALA A 192 -23.83 -37.45 -33.98
CA ALA A 192 -23.32 -38.62 -34.70
C ALA A 192 -24.35 -39.75 -34.76
N ALA A 193 -25.08 -39.98 -33.65
CA ALA A 193 -26.19 -40.94 -33.60
C ALA A 193 -27.42 -40.50 -34.40
N ALA A 194 -27.66 -39.19 -34.53
CA ALA A 194 -28.75 -38.66 -35.37
C ALA A 194 -28.42 -38.68 -36.88
N GLY A 195 -27.14 -38.88 -37.26
CA GLY A 195 -26.71 -39.02 -38.66
C GLY A 195 -26.67 -40.48 -39.17
N LEU A 196 -26.87 -41.45 -38.30
CA LEU A 196 -26.99 -42.87 -38.63
C LEU A 196 -28.43 -43.28 -38.32
N GLY A 197 -29.22 -43.51 -39.37
CA GLY A 197 -30.61 -43.94 -39.26
C GLY A 197 -30.79 -45.16 -38.35
N GLU A 198 -31.98 -45.25 -37.78
CA GLU A 198 -32.49 -46.20 -36.79
C GLU A 198 -31.69 -47.50 -36.55
N GLY A 199 -31.44 -47.76 -35.27
CA GLY A 199 -31.20 -49.11 -34.75
C GLY A 199 -29.76 -49.36 -34.33
N LEU A 200 -29.43 -49.00 -33.08
CA LEU A 200 -28.56 -49.75 -32.16
C LEU A 200 -28.42 -48.97 -30.86
N ASP A 201 -28.92 -49.56 -29.77
CA ASP A 201 -28.96 -49.01 -28.42
C ASP A 201 -27.58 -49.13 -27.74
N PRO A 202 -26.83 -48.03 -27.49
CA PRO A 202 -25.48 -48.12 -26.93
C PRO A 202 -25.51 -47.81 -25.43
N ILE A 203 -26.24 -48.61 -24.64
CA ILE A 203 -26.24 -48.50 -23.17
C ILE A 203 -26.06 -49.87 -22.49
N THR A 204 -25.13 -50.71 -22.95
CA THR A 204 -24.61 -51.83 -22.13
C THR A 204 -23.29 -52.37 -22.70
N GLN A 205 -22.17 -51.68 -22.46
CA GLN A 205 -20.84 -52.30 -22.49
C GLN A 205 -20.03 -51.75 -21.30
N PRO A 206 -19.59 -52.59 -20.36
CA PRO A 206 -18.68 -52.16 -19.30
C PRO A 206 -17.31 -51.86 -19.90
N VAL A 207 -16.79 -50.65 -19.64
CA VAL A 207 -15.42 -50.27 -20.01
C VAL A 207 -14.44 -51.21 -19.28
N PRO A 208 -13.51 -51.89 -19.99
CA PRO A 208 -12.57 -52.79 -19.34
C PRO A 208 -11.60 -52.01 -18.43
N PRO A 209 -11.35 -52.47 -17.19
CA PRO A 209 -10.43 -51.82 -16.28
C PRO A 209 -9.00 -52.22 -16.66
N GLY A 210 -8.32 -51.44 -17.51
CA GLY A 210 -6.92 -51.74 -17.82
C GLY A 210 -6.20 -50.93 -18.89
N GLY A 211 -6.82 -49.96 -19.55
CA GLY A 211 -6.16 -49.18 -20.62
C GLY A 211 -5.25 -48.06 -20.10
N GLU A 212 -4.20 -47.74 -20.87
CA GLU A 212 -3.15 -46.72 -20.70
C GLU A 212 -3.60 -45.34 -20.16
N TRP A 213 -4.90 -45.05 -20.20
CA TRP A 213 -5.54 -43.89 -19.60
C TRP A 213 -5.35 -43.78 -18.08
N GLY A 214 -5.24 -44.92 -17.38
CA GLY A 214 -4.95 -44.97 -15.94
C GLY A 214 -3.53 -44.53 -15.58
N ARG A 215 -2.57 -44.68 -16.49
CA ARG A 215 -1.16 -44.27 -16.30
C ARG A 215 -0.96 -42.79 -16.66
N ARG A 216 -1.61 -42.29 -17.72
CA ARG A 216 -1.65 -40.84 -18.04
C ARG A 216 -2.38 -40.01 -16.97
N SER A 217 -3.45 -40.53 -16.37
CA SER A 217 -4.17 -39.84 -15.27
C SER A 217 -3.35 -39.72 -13.97
N ARG A 218 -2.40 -40.63 -13.71
CA ARG A 218 -1.53 -40.61 -12.52
C ARG A 218 -0.47 -39.52 -12.59
N TRP A 219 0.15 -39.34 -13.75
CA TRP A 219 1.12 -38.27 -13.97
C TRP A 219 0.47 -36.88 -13.94
N VAL A 220 -0.74 -36.73 -14.49
CA VAL A 220 -1.49 -35.45 -14.42
C VAL A 220 -1.78 -35.02 -12.98
N ARG A 221 -2.10 -35.96 -12.07
CA ARG A 221 -2.32 -35.65 -10.65
C ARG A 221 -1.03 -35.25 -9.93
N THR A 222 0.08 -35.90 -10.26
CA THR A 222 1.39 -35.62 -9.65
C THR A 222 1.93 -34.28 -10.16
N ILE A 223 1.86 -34.04 -11.46
CA ILE A 223 2.22 -32.75 -12.09
C ILE A 223 1.34 -31.62 -11.54
N GLY A 224 0.03 -31.83 -11.42
CA GLY A 224 -0.88 -30.84 -10.83
C GLY A 224 -0.55 -30.53 -9.36
N ALA A 225 -0.21 -31.54 -8.55
CA ALA A 225 0.20 -31.34 -7.16
C ALA A 225 1.54 -30.58 -7.05
N VAL A 226 2.52 -30.92 -7.88
CA VAL A 226 3.82 -30.24 -7.93
C VAL A 226 3.65 -28.79 -8.39
N LEU A 227 2.81 -28.52 -9.40
CA LEU A 227 2.55 -27.17 -9.88
C LEU A 227 1.89 -26.29 -8.81
N VAL A 228 0.92 -26.84 -8.08
CA VAL A 228 0.26 -26.13 -6.97
C VAL A 228 1.25 -25.82 -5.84
N VAL A 229 2.11 -26.76 -5.47
CA VAL A 229 3.16 -26.53 -4.46
C VAL A 229 4.17 -25.50 -4.97
N ALA A 230 4.59 -25.56 -6.24
CA ALA A 230 5.52 -24.60 -6.80
C ALA A 230 4.95 -23.17 -6.77
N ILE A 231 3.73 -22.98 -7.28
CA ILE A 231 3.02 -21.68 -7.25
C ILE A 231 2.86 -21.18 -5.80
N ALA A 232 2.54 -22.08 -4.87
CA ALA A 232 2.45 -21.77 -3.45
C ALA A 232 3.76 -21.23 -2.87
N THR A 233 4.86 -21.94 -3.07
CA THR A 233 6.19 -21.53 -2.59
C THR A 233 6.66 -20.26 -3.27
N THR A 234 6.39 -20.07 -4.56
CA THR A 234 6.75 -18.84 -5.27
C THR A 234 5.95 -17.65 -4.76
N ALA A 235 4.63 -17.80 -4.56
CA ALA A 235 3.80 -16.75 -3.98
C ALA A 235 4.20 -16.43 -2.53
N ALA A 236 4.50 -17.45 -1.70
CA ALA A 236 4.98 -17.26 -0.34
C ALA A 236 6.35 -16.59 -0.30
N GLY A 237 7.29 -17.01 -1.15
CA GLY A 237 8.61 -16.39 -1.27
C GLY A 237 8.52 -14.94 -1.71
N LEU A 238 7.72 -14.65 -2.74
CA LEU A 238 7.45 -13.28 -3.21
C LEU A 238 6.82 -12.42 -2.11
N THR A 239 5.91 -12.98 -1.31
CA THR A 239 5.27 -12.29 -0.19
C THR A 239 6.27 -11.98 0.93
N ILE A 240 7.14 -12.92 1.29
CA ILE A 240 8.18 -12.70 2.31
C ILE A 240 9.13 -11.58 1.84
N THR A 241 9.59 -11.62 0.60
CA THR A 241 10.46 -10.56 0.05
C THR A 241 9.77 -9.20 -0.04
N LEU A 242 8.46 -9.16 -0.26
CA LEU A 242 7.68 -7.92 -0.25
C LEU A 242 7.35 -7.43 1.18
N HIS A 243 7.47 -8.28 2.20
CA HIS A 243 7.16 -7.96 3.59
C HIS A 243 8.39 -7.61 4.42
N ASP A 244 9.55 -8.22 4.14
CA ASP A 244 10.84 -7.75 4.66
C ASP A 244 11.15 -6.31 4.19
N ALA A 245 10.44 -5.82 3.17
CA ALA A 245 10.45 -4.42 2.73
C ALA A 245 9.53 -3.49 3.55
N THR A 246 8.80 -3.98 4.56
CA THR A 246 8.05 -3.11 5.48
C THR A 246 8.99 -2.57 6.55
N THR A 247 9.39 -1.31 6.38
CA THR A 247 10.25 -0.56 7.30
C THR A 247 9.54 -0.36 8.63
N VAL A 248 9.94 -1.11 9.67
CA VAL A 248 9.39 -0.95 11.02
C VAL A 248 10.25 0.04 11.80
N ALA A 249 9.63 1.10 12.30
CA ALA A 249 10.27 2.01 13.25
C ALA A 249 10.70 1.24 14.51
N ASP A 250 12.01 1.20 14.77
CA ASP A 250 12.58 0.51 15.93
C ASP A 250 12.42 1.34 17.23
N GLU A 251 13.04 0.90 18.33
CA GLU A 251 12.96 1.56 19.63
C GLU A 251 13.51 3.00 19.61
N PHE A 252 14.40 3.35 18.67
CA PHE A 252 14.94 4.70 18.51
C PHE A 252 13.85 5.74 18.27
N TYR A 253 12.78 5.37 17.58
CA TYR A 253 11.71 6.29 17.17
C TYR A 253 10.57 6.43 18.19
N ALA A 254 10.59 5.65 19.28
CA ALA A 254 9.54 5.70 20.30
C ALA A 254 9.70 6.96 21.17
N PRO A 255 8.67 7.80 21.41
CA PRO A 255 8.82 8.96 22.27
C PRO A 255 9.24 8.57 23.70
N PRO A 256 10.02 9.42 24.40
CA PRO A 256 10.28 9.22 25.83
C PRO A 256 8.97 9.31 26.63
N ARG A 257 8.98 8.80 27.87
CA ARG A 257 7.76 8.80 28.73
C ARG A 257 7.23 10.21 29.04
N GLY A 258 8.11 11.21 29.03
CA GLY A 258 7.75 12.62 29.02
C GLY A 258 8.56 13.28 27.91
N VAL A 259 7.86 13.84 26.92
CA VAL A 259 8.48 14.66 25.88
C VAL A 259 8.94 15.95 26.54
N PRO A 260 10.22 16.33 26.41
CA PRO A 260 10.66 17.62 26.95
C PRO A 260 9.92 18.78 26.29
N ASP A 261 9.66 19.86 27.03
CA ASP A 261 8.93 21.01 26.51
C ASP A 261 9.79 21.95 25.63
N GLU A 262 11.11 21.82 25.70
CA GLU A 262 12.05 22.69 24.97
C GLU A 262 12.13 22.29 23.48
N ALA A 263 11.68 23.20 22.61
CA ALA A 263 11.74 23.03 21.16
C ALA A 263 13.20 22.83 20.68
N GLY A 264 13.40 21.83 19.82
CA GLY A 264 14.73 21.51 19.30
C GLY A 264 15.66 20.82 20.27
N GLN A 265 15.19 20.35 21.43
CA GLN A 265 16.01 19.57 22.35
C GLN A 265 16.40 18.21 21.72
N LEU A 266 17.69 17.88 21.73
CA LEU A 266 18.18 16.57 21.30
C LEU A 266 17.85 15.51 22.36
N ILE A 267 17.04 14.52 22.00
CA ILE A 267 16.63 13.43 22.89
C ILE A 267 17.57 12.24 22.75
N ARG A 268 17.88 11.85 21.50
CA ARG A 268 18.77 10.74 21.17
C ARG A 268 19.52 11.03 19.88
N ALA A 269 20.73 10.50 19.82
CA ALA A 269 21.54 10.45 18.60
C ALA A 269 22.24 9.09 18.51
N GLU A 270 22.22 8.48 17.34
CA GLU A 270 22.94 7.24 17.06
C GLU A 270 23.66 7.34 15.71
N PRO A 271 24.86 6.74 15.56
CA PRO A 271 25.55 6.70 14.28
C PRO A 271 24.67 6.13 13.16
N PHE A 272 24.73 6.75 11.99
CA PHE A 272 23.99 6.36 10.80
C PHE A 272 24.93 6.30 9.61
N THR A 273 24.85 5.22 8.84
CA THR A 273 25.79 4.94 7.75
C THR A 273 25.13 4.70 6.40
N ARG A 274 23.80 4.55 6.35
CA ARG A 274 23.09 4.20 5.11
C ARG A 274 23.00 5.42 4.20
N GLY A 275 23.47 5.31 2.97
CA GLY A 275 23.50 6.44 2.02
C GLY A 275 24.41 7.60 2.43
N VAL A 276 25.23 7.45 3.48
CA VAL A 276 26.23 8.46 3.88
C VAL A 276 27.48 8.25 3.02
N PRO A 277 27.96 9.26 2.31
CA PRO A 277 29.11 9.10 1.43
C PRO A 277 30.44 8.97 2.17
N ASP A 278 31.45 8.50 1.44
CA ASP A 278 32.83 8.48 1.92
C ASP A 278 33.28 9.92 2.27
N GLY A 279 34.03 10.06 3.37
CA GLY A 279 34.45 11.38 3.84
C GLY A 279 33.38 12.16 4.61
N ALA A 280 32.27 11.50 4.97
CA ALA A 280 31.26 12.04 5.88
C ALA A 280 30.95 11.09 7.03
N ILE A 281 30.39 11.65 8.08
CA ILE A 281 29.87 10.96 9.26
C ILE A 281 28.41 11.35 9.45
N GLY A 282 27.58 10.36 9.78
CA GLY A 282 26.14 10.52 9.87
C GLY A 282 25.57 10.13 11.22
N TRP A 283 24.46 10.76 11.58
CA TRP A 283 23.64 10.41 12.74
C TRP A 283 22.18 10.34 12.34
N ARG A 284 21.44 9.44 12.98
CA ARG A 284 20.00 9.61 13.15
C ARG A 284 19.77 10.30 14.48
N ILE A 285 18.88 11.28 14.49
CA ILE A 285 18.52 12.06 15.68
C ILE A 285 17.04 11.91 15.98
N LEU A 286 16.70 12.00 17.26
CA LEU A 286 15.34 12.18 17.75
C LEU A 286 15.33 13.45 18.58
N TYR A 287 14.38 14.34 18.31
CA TYR A 287 14.35 15.65 18.92
C TYR A 287 12.92 16.12 19.21
N THR A 288 12.80 17.04 20.16
CA THR A 288 11.53 17.69 20.50
C THR A 288 11.16 18.71 19.42
N THR A 289 9.89 18.74 19.05
CA THR A 289 9.28 19.83 18.27
C THR A 289 7.82 19.98 18.72
N SER A 290 6.99 20.67 17.96
CA SER A 290 5.60 20.92 18.34
C SER A 290 4.67 20.90 17.13
N LEU A 291 3.51 20.24 17.25
CA LEU A 291 2.48 20.28 16.19
C LEU A 291 1.83 21.67 16.12
N ASP A 292 1.59 22.27 17.29
CA ASP A 292 1.15 23.64 17.50
C ASP A 292 1.77 24.18 18.80
N ASP A 293 1.37 25.37 19.28
CA ASP A 293 1.96 26.00 20.48
C ASP A 293 1.75 25.23 21.79
N ASP A 294 0.76 24.35 21.85
CA ASP A 294 0.33 23.69 23.09
C ASP A 294 0.64 22.18 23.10
N GLU A 295 1.12 21.62 21.97
CA GLU A 295 1.35 20.19 21.81
C GLU A 295 2.82 19.85 21.47
N PRO A 296 3.71 19.76 22.49
CA PRO A 296 5.06 19.21 22.34
C PRO A 296 5.00 17.76 21.86
N THR A 297 5.80 17.44 20.85
CA THR A 297 5.90 16.12 20.25
C THR A 297 7.36 15.83 19.88
N VAL A 298 7.60 14.68 19.25
CA VAL A 298 8.93 14.29 18.79
C VAL A 298 8.94 14.08 17.29
N ALA A 299 10.04 14.45 16.66
CA ALA A 299 10.36 14.10 15.29
C ALA A 299 11.75 13.45 15.25
N SER A 300 12.00 12.67 14.20
CA SER A 300 13.33 12.13 13.90
C SER A 300 13.94 12.85 12.70
N GLY A 301 15.22 12.63 12.46
CA GLY A 301 15.90 13.17 11.29
C GLY A 301 17.29 12.58 11.13
N LEU A 302 17.97 13.00 10.08
CA LEU A 302 19.34 12.64 9.75
C LEU A 302 20.23 13.89 9.80
N VAL A 303 21.46 13.70 10.27
CA VAL A 303 22.52 14.70 10.22
C VAL A 303 23.70 14.07 9.51
N VAL A 304 24.24 14.73 8.48
CA VAL A 304 25.45 14.29 7.77
C VAL A 304 26.44 15.44 7.75
N VAL A 305 27.67 15.17 8.21
CA VAL A 305 28.72 16.19 8.33
C VAL A 305 29.99 15.66 7.67
N PRO A 306 30.74 16.50 6.92
CA PRO A 306 32.07 16.11 6.46
C PRO A 306 32.97 15.66 7.61
N ASP A 307 33.78 14.63 7.40
CA ASP A 307 34.69 14.05 8.41
C ASP A 307 35.95 14.90 8.67
N ARG A 308 36.14 15.93 7.84
CA ARG A 308 37.25 16.88 7.87
C ARG A 308 36.73 18.30 7.84
N GLY A 309 37.47 19.18 8.51
CA GLY A 309 37.06 20.56 8.71
C GLY A 309 36.39 20.74 10.07
N ARG A 310 35.92 21.96 10.31
CA ARG A 310 35.13 22.37 11.47
C ARG A 310 34.22 23.50 11.00
N ASP A 311 33.19 23.81 11.78
CA ASP A 311 32.34 24.98 11.55
C ASP A 311 31.62 24.90 10.19
N HIS A 312 30.99 23.74 9.93
CA HIS A 312 30.32 23.46 8.66
C HIS A 312 29.00 24.25 8.54
N PRO A 313 28.82 25.09 7.51
CA PRO A 313 27.51 25.70 7.23
C PRO A 313 26.43 24.64 7.08
N VAL A 314 25.23 24.94 7.58
CA VAL A 314 24.13 23.98 7.63
C VAL A 314 23.21 24.18 6.43
N ILE A 315 23.02 23.11 5.67
CA ILE A 315 21.90 22.96 4.74
C ILE A 315 20.79 22.24 5.49
N ALA A 316 19.76 22.97 5.90
CA ALA A 316 18.56 22.40 6.50
C ALA A 316 17.62 21.96 5.38
N TRP A 317 17.72 20.69 5.00
CA TRP A 317 17.00 20.14 3.87
C TRP A 317 15.64 19.59 4.30
N ASN A 318 14.62 20.09 3.62
CA ASN A 318 13.22 19.74 3.77
C ASN A 318 12.85 18.83 2.60
N HIS A 319 12.61 17.55 2.88
CA HIS A 319 12.35 16.57 1.84
C HIS A 319 10.98 16.74 1.17
N GLY A 320 10.88 16.31 -0.09
CA GLY A 320 9.61 16.16 -0.81
C GLY A 320 8.76 15.02 -0.24
N THR A 321 7.58 14.79 -0.80
CA THR A 321 6.63 13.81 -0.24
C THR A 321 7.19 12.39 -0.26
N THR A 322 7.36 11.77 0.90
CA THR A 322 7.74 10.35 1.03
C THR A 322 6.57 9.45 1.39
N GLY A 323 5.50 10.00 1.97
CA GLY A 323 4.30 9.28 2.37
C GLY A 323 3.62 9.95 3.56
N PHE A 324 2.68 9.24 4.19
CA PHE A 324 1.97 9.70 5.39
C PHE A 324 2.14 8.76 6.59
N ASP A 325 2.35 7.46 6.34
CA ASP A 325 2.58 6.48 7.41
C ASP A 325 3.93 6.66 8.08
N ARG A 326 4.01 6.25 9.35
CA ARG A 326 5.24 6.23 10.15
C ARG A 326 6.37 5.50 9.43
N SER A 327 6.09 4.44 8.68
CA SER A 327 7.11 3.68 7.94
C SER A 327 7.76 4.47 6.79
N CYS A 328 7.18 5.61 6.41
CA CYS A 328 7.61 6.42 5.26
C CYS A 328 8.64 7.50 5.60
N ALA A 329 9.18 7.51 6.82
CA ALA A 329 10.30 8.39 7.15
C ALA A 329 11.51 8.13 6.25
N PRO A 330 12.13 9.19 5.69
CA PRO A 330 13.42 9.07 5.00
C PRO A 330 14.46 8.28 5.80
N SER A 331 14.60 8.53 7.10
CA SER A 331 15.57 7.82 7.95
C SER A 331 15.35 6.30 8.08
N LEU A 332 14.15 5.81 7.74
CA LEU A 332 13.82 4.38 7.70
C LEU A 332 14.01 3.76 6.31
N ALA A 333 14.00 4.58 5.24
CA ALA A 333 14.02 4.12 3.85
C ALA A 333 15.36 3.46 3.47
N GLU A 334 15.31 2.60 2.45
CA GLU A 334 16.52 1.95 1.88
C GLU A 334 17.48 2.99 1.30
N GLU A 335 16.94 3.93 0.51
CA GLU A 335 17.65 5.10 -0.01
C GLU A 335 17.16 6.37 0.70
N PRO A 336 17.72 6.72 1.88
CA PRO A 336 17.14 7.74 2.76
C PRO A 336 17.01 9.11 2.09
N PHE A 337 18.06 9.56 1.40
CA PHE A 337 18.10 10.90 0.80
C PHE A 337 17.32 10.96 -0.53
N GLU A 338 17.49 9.98 -1.42
CA GLU A 338 16.78 9.94 -2.69
C GLU A 338 15.27 9.75 -2.51
N SER A 339 14.83 9.06 -1.44
CA SER A 339 13.40 8.89 -1.13
C SER A 339 12.66 10.21 -1.00
N GLY A 340 13.36 11.25 -0.55
CA GLY A 340 12.86 12.60 -0.39
C GLY A 340 13.25 13.56 -1.53
N ALA A 341 13.86 13.05 -2.60
CA ALA A 341 14.39 13.77 -3.76
C ALA A 341 15.67 14.60 -3.51
N LEU A 342 16.58 14.13 -2.64
CA LEU A 342 17.96 14.63 -2.60
C LEU A 342 18.91 13.68 -3.33
N PHE A 343 19.43 14.13 -4.47
CA PHE A 343 20.37 13.37 -5.32
C PHE A 343 21.81 13.93 -5.27
N THR A 344 22.07 14.92 -4.41
CA THR A 344 23.29 15.74 -4.45
C THR A 344 24.03 15.78 -3.11
N LEU A 345 23.81 14.78 -2.24
CA LEU A 345 24.46 14.71 -0.92
C LEU A 345 25.99 14.74 -1.01
N ASP A 346 26.58 14.01 -1.95
CA ASP A 346 28.04 14.00 -2.18
C ASP A 346 28.57 15.41 -2.42
N ARG A 347 27.86 16.21 -3.22
CA ARG A 347 28.23 17.59 -3.52
C ARG A 347 28.09 18.49 -2.30
N ILE A 348 27.08 18.29 -1.45
CA ILE A 348 26.93 19.05 -0.20
C ILE A 348 28.17 18.80 0.69
N VAL A 349 28.58 17.54 0.82
CA VAL A 349 29.75 17.14 1.61
C VAL A 349 31.04 17.68 0.99
N ASP A 350 31.21 17.60 -0.33
CA ASP A 350 32.38 18.10 -1.06
C ASP A 350 32.56 19.62 -0.93
N HIS A 351 31.46 20.37 -0.82
CA HIS A 351 31.47 21.81 -0.53
C HIS A 351 31.79 22.13 0.94
N GLY A 352 31.93 21.11 1.79
CA GLY A 352 32.20 21.27 3.22
C GLY A 352 30.97 21.70 4.01
N TRP A 353 29.76 21.47 3.50
CA TRP A 353 28.52 21.80 4.19
C TRP A 353 27.98 20.59 4.95
N ALA A 354 27.32 20.85 6.08
CA ALA A 354 26.57 19.84 6.81
C ALA A 354 25.13 19.77 6.30
N LEU A 355 24.56 18.58 6.22
CA LEU A 355 23.15 18.36 5.96
C LEU A 355 22.42 18.09 7.29
N VAL A 356 21.33 18.79 7.53
CA VAL A 356 20.34 18.43 8.56
C VAL A 356 19.00 18.19 7.87
N ALA A 357 18.49 16.96 7.96
CA ALA A 357 17.29 16.50 7.26
C ALA A 357 16.26 15.99 8.26
N THR A 358 15.22 16.77 8.52
CA THR A 358 14.08 16.31 9.34
C THR A 358 13.31 15.21 8.62
N ASP A 359 12.79 14.21 9.33
CA ASP A 359 11.76 13.30 8.80
C ASP A 359 10.36 13.93 8.86
N TYR A 360 10.18 15.04 9.57
CA TYR A 360 8.91 15.61 10.05
C TYR A 360 8.22 14.80 11.16
N ILE A 361 7.27 15.47 11.83
CA ILE A 361 6.36 14.87 12.81
C ILE A 361 5.57 13.73 12.14
N GLY A 362 5.33 12.64 12.87
CA GLY A 362 4.48 11.52 12.44
C GLY A 362 5.12 10.58 11.41
N LEU A 363 6.26 10.94 10.84
CA LEU A 363 7.11 10.03 10.07
C LEU A 363 8.18 9.46 11.01
N GLY A 364 8.25 8.13 11.09
CA GLY A 364 9.08 7.37 12.04
C GLY A 364 8.51 7.38 13.47
N THR A 365 8.19 8.57 13.95
CA THR A 365 7.67 8.87 15.29
C THR A 365 6.14 8.71 15.38
N GLN A 366 5.57 8.85 16.59
CA GLN A 366 4.11 8.77 16.80
C GLN A 366 3.42 10.09 16.43
N GLY A 367 2.10 10.03 16.18
CA GLY A 367 1.27 11.17 15.82
C GLY A 367 0.94 11.21 14.33
N PRO A 368 -0.06 12.01 13.91
CA PRO A 368 -0.34 12.20 12.49
C PRO A 368 0.83 12.95 11.84
N HIS A 369 1.19 12.57 10.62
CA HIS A 369 2.09 13.39 9.82
C HIS A 369 1.35 14.66 9.35
N PRO A 370 1.82 15.89 9.68
CA PRO A 370 1.22 17.15 9.24
C PRO A 370 1.49 17.45 7.76
N TYR A 371 1.10 16.53 6.88
CA TYR A 371 1.27 16.65 5.44
C TYR A 371 0.56 17.91 4.92
N LEU A 372 1.35 18.82 4.33
CA LEU A 372 0.93 20.16 3.88
C LEU A 372 0.34 21.06 4.97
N VAL A 373 0.64 20.79 6.25
CA VAL A 373 0.44 21.72 7.35
C VAL A 373 1.77 22.43 7.61
N GLY A 374 1.82 23.68 7.16
CA GLY A 374 3.06 24.39 6.89
C GLY A 374 3.84 24.73 8.14
N GLU A 375 3.17 25.36 9.10
CA GLU A 375 3.78 25.80 10.35
C GLU A 375 4.41 24.64 11.12
N ALA A 376 3.68 23.52 11.32
CA ALA A 376 4.19 22.32 11.99
C ALA A 376 5.42 21.72 11.28
N SER A 377 5.41 21.68 9.94
CA SER A 377 6.57 21.18 9.17
C SER A 377 7.78 22.12 9.27
N GLY A 378 7.53 23.44 9.26
CA GLY A 378 8.55 24.46 9.43
C GLY A 378 9.20 24.42 10.81
N ARG A 379 8.41 24.26 11.89
CA ARG A 379 8.91 24.08 13.26
C ARG A 379 9.80 22.86 13.37
N ALA A 380 9.34 21.72 12.83
CA ALA A 380 10.12 20.48 12.82
C ALA A 380 11.48 20.64 12.10
N ALA A 381 11.53 21.40 11.01
CA ALA A 381 12.77 21.66 10.29
C ALA A 381 13.75 22.55 11.07
N LEU A 382 13.28 23.63 11.69
CA LEU A 382 14.10 24.52 12.52
C LEU A 382 14.61 23.81 13.77
N ASP A 383 13.75 23.04 14.43
CA ASP A 383 14.09 22.28 15.63
C ASP A 383 15.08 21.15 15.34
N ALA A 384 15.07 20.57 14.13
CA ALA A 384 16.10 19.61 13.72
C ALA A 384 17.50 20.27 13.72
N VAL A 385 17.60 21.53 13.27
CA VAL A 385 18.87 22.28 13.27
C VAL A 385 19.33 22.58 14.70
N ARG A 386 18.42 23.03 15.58
CA ARG A 386 18.71 23.21 17.02
C ARG A 386 19.21 21.91 17.66
N ALA A 387 18.58 20.78 17.36
CA ALA A 387 18.97 19.48 17.88
C ALA A 387 20.33 19.03 17.34
N ALA A 388 20.58 19.22 16.04
CA ALA A 388 21.86 18.88 15.42
C ALA A 388 23.03 19.66 16.02
N ARG A 389 22.83 20.91 16.43
CA ARG A 389 23.83 21.74 17.12
C ARG A 389 24.20 21.23 18.52
N GLN A 390 23.43 20.31 19.10
CA GLN A 390 23.70 19.71 20.41
C GLN A 390 24.54 18.41 20.32
N LEU A 391 24.90 17.96 19.12
CA LEU A 391 25.77 16.79 18.94
C LEU A 391 27.20 17.09 19.41
N GLU A 392 27.72 16.31 20.36
CA GLU A 392 29.00 16.57 21.03
C GLU A 392 30.24 16.37 20.13
N ASP A 393 30.15 15.50 19.12
CA ASP A 393 31.29 15.10 18.28
C ASP A 393 31.52 15.98 17.05
N ILE A 394 30.65 16.99 16.82
CA ILE A 394 30.72 17.88 15.66
C ILE A 394 30.63 19.35 16.06
N THR A 395 30.97 20.24 15.14
CA THR A 395 30.75 21.67 15.28
C THR A 395 30.14 22.19 13.98
N LEU A 396 28.88 22.60 14.06
CA LEU A 396 28.15 23.23 12.98
C LEU A 396 28.34 24.75 13.04
N SER A 397 28.27 25.38 11.88
CA SER A 397 28.27 26.84 11.81
C SER A 397 26.94 27.44 12.21
N GLU A 398 27.00 28.73 12.57
CA GLU A 398 25.81 29.53 12.80
C GLU A 398 25.01 29.74 11.50
N LYS A 399 25.68 29.72 10.34
CA LYS A 399 25.07 29.94 9.04
C LYS A 399 24.21 28.75 8.62
N THR A 400 22.92 29.01 8.40
CA THR A 400 21.96 27.99 7.95
C THR A 400 21.25 28.45 6.67
N VAL A 401 21.14 27.57 5.69
CA VAL A 401 20.36 27.80 4.45
C VAL A 401 19.27 26.73 4.37
N LEU A 402 18.03 27.16 4.16
CA LEU A 402 16.88 26.26 4.07
C LEU A 402 16.73 25.79 2.63
N TRP A 403 16.79 24.48 2.39
CA TRP A 403 16.54 23.90 1.07
C TRP A 403 15.25 23.07 1.11
N GLY A 404 14.51 23.04 0.01
CA GLY A 404 13.38 22.11 -0.11
C GLY A 404 12.83 21.94 -1.51
N HIS A 405 12.16 20.81 -1.73
CA HIS A 405 11.46 20.46 -2.98
C HIS A 405 10.01 20.02 -2.70
N SER A 406 9.06 20.36 -3.58
CA SER A 406 7.66 19.91 -3.46
C SER A 406 7.04 20.26 -2.10
N GLN A 407 6.51 19.29 -1.33
CA GLN A 407 6.12 19.47 0.07
C GLN A 407 7.21 20.19 0.88
N GLY A 408 8.45 19.72 0.79
CA GLY A 408 9.58 20.29 1.50
C GLY A 408 9.94 21.70 1.06
N GLY A 409 9.67 22.06 -0.20
CA GLY A 409 9.79 23.45 -0.65
C GLY A 409 8.78 24.36 0.06
N GLY A 410 7.55 23.87 0.27
CA GLY A 410 6.55 24.56 1.10
C GLY A 410 6.98 24.65 2.58
N SER A 411 7.54 23.57 3.12
CA SER A 411 8.07 23.52 4.49
C SER A 411 9.23 24.50 4.70
N ALA A 412 10.18 24.58 3.76
CA ALA A 412 11.30 25.53 3.81
C ALA A 412 10.83 26.99 3.80
N LEU A 413 9.81 27.31 2.98
CA LEU A 413 9.19 28.65 2.96
C LEU A 413 8.48 28.97 4.29
N TRP A 414 7.78 27.99 4.87
CA TRP A 414 7.14 28.15 6.18
C TRP A 414 8.15 28.30 7.32
N ALA A 415 9.21 27.49 7.34
CA ALA A 415 10.31 27.61 8.29
C ALA A 415 10.88 29.03 8.25
N ALA A 416 11.19 29.55 7.07
CA ALA A 416 11.69 30.92 6.91
C ALA A 416 10.70 31.97 7.46
N ALA A 417 9.42 31.80 7.16
CA ALA A 417 8.39 32.74 7.58
C ALA A 417 8.20 32.82 9.11
N ILE A 418 8.33 31.69 9.80
CA ILE A 418 8.12 31.63 11.26
C ILE A 418 9.42 31.81 12.05
N THR A 419 10.59 31.77 11.39
CA THR A 419 11.91 31.75 12.06
C THR A 419 12.04 32.90 13.06
N LYS A 420 11.64 34.11 12.69
CA LYS A 420 11.82 35.30 13.54
C LYS A 420 11.08 35.22 14.88
N ASP A 421 9.91 34.61 14.89
CA ASP A 421 9.06 34.50 16.08
C ASP A 421 9.28 33.18 16.84
N TYR A 422 9.51 32.08 16.11
CA TYR A 422 9.65 30.74 16.66
C TYR A 422 11.10 30.33 16.99
N ALA A 423 12.04 30.72 16.13
CA ALA A 423 13.46 30.38 16.25
C ALA A 423 14.42 31.57 16.01
N PRO A 424 14.29 32.67 16.77
CA PRO A 424 15.15 33.85 16.62
C PRO A 424 16.62 33.58 16.92
N ASP A 425 16.94 32.47 17.57
CA ASP A 425 18.28 31.96 17.86
C ASP A 425 18.96 31.31 16.65
N LEU A 426 18.24 31.04 15.55
CA LEU A 426 18.79 30.45 14.33
C LEU A 426 18.99 31.51 13.23
N PRO A 427 20.25 31.85 12.89
CA PRO A 427 20.53 32.69 11.73
C PRO A 427 20.24 31.92 10.44
N ILE A 428 19.15 32.30 9.76
CA ILE A 428 18.83 31.82 8.42
C ILE A 428 19.37 32.83 7.41
N GLU A 429 20.30 32.38 6.58
CA GLU A 429 20.93 33.24 5.56
C GLU A 429 20.02 33.37 4.32
N GLY A 430 19.20 32.37 4.04
CA GLY A 430 18.32 32.35 2.87
C GLY A 430 17.60 31.03 2.66
N VAL A 431 16.73 31.02 1.66
CA VAL A 431 15.86 29.89 1.32
C VAL A 431 15.99 29.55 -0.16
N ALA A 432 16.13 28.27 -0.48
CA ALA A 432 16.04 27.77 -1.83
C ALA A 432 14.91 26.73 -1.92
N ALA A 433 13.84 27.05 -2.64
CA ALA A 433 12.66 26.21 -2.77
C ALA A 433 12.37 25.89 -4.24
N PHE A 434 12.36 24.59 -4.58
CA PHE A 434 12.15 24.10 -5.94
C PHE A 434 10.78 23.41 -6.08
N ALA A 435 9.99 23.81 -7.07
CA ALA A 435 8.60 23.40 -7.25
C ALA A 435 7.81 23.32 -5.92
N PRO A 436 7.86 24.36 -5.06
CA PRO A 436 7.33 24.26 -3.71
C PRO A 436 5.80 24.10 -3.70
N ALA A 437 5.27 23.39 -2.70
CA ALA A 437 3.84 23.38 -2.40
C ALA A 437 3.39 24.74 -1.81
N SER A 438 3.40 25.77 -2.66
CA SER A 438 3.26 27.18 -2.29
C SER A 438 1.86 27.75 -2.56
N ASP A 439 1.00 26.98 -3.23
CA ASP A 439 -0.43 27.25 -3.42
C ASP A 439 -1.19 25.94 -3.31
N LEU A 440 -1.71 25.68 -2.12
CA LEU A 440 -2.39 24.43 -1.82
C LEU A 440 -3.77 24.33 -2.48
N ILE A 441 -4.39 25.44 -2.85
CA ILE A 441 -5.65 25.45 -3.60
C ILE A 441 -5.40 24.99 -5.03
N GLY A 442 -4.37 25.54 -5.68
CA GLY A 442 -3.93 25.10 -7.00
C GLY A 442 -3.51 23.64 -7.01
N LEU A 443 -2.62 23.24 -6.09
CA LEU A 443 -2.14 21.86 -5.97
C LEU A 443 -3.29 20.86 -5.76
N VAL A 444 -4.10 21.04 -4.70
CA VAL A 444 -5.17 20.08 -4.38
C VAL A 444 -6.26 20.07 -5.46
N GLY A 445 -6.56 21.22 -6.07
CA GLY A 445 -7.47 21.31 -7.21
C GLY A 445 -6.95 20.62 -8.47
N ASN A 446 -5.63 20.51 -8.64
CA ASN A 446 -4.99 19.85 -9.77
C ASN A 446 -4.90 18.32 -9.61
N LEU A 447 -4.85 17.79 -8.38
CA LEU A 447 -4.69 16.34 -8.11
C LEU A 447 -5.62 15.42 -8.94
N PRO A 448 -6.91 15.72 -9.16
CA PRO A 448 -7.77 14.86 -9.99
C PRO A 448 -7.35 14.73 -11.46
N LYS A 449 -6.44 15.59 -11.95
CA LYS A 449 -5.89 15.56 -13.31
C LYS A 449 -4.53 14.88 -13.39
N VAL A 450 -3.89 14.65 -12.25
CA VAL A 450 -2.55 14.07 -12.15
C VAL A 450 -2.67 12.54 -12.09
N THR A 451 -1.83 11.84 -12.84
CA THR A 451 -1.79 10.38 -12.76
C THR A 451 -1.29 9.96 -11.37
N GLY A 452 -2.13 9.25 -10.61
CA GLY A 452 -1.82 8.89 -9.22
C GLY A 452 -2.09 10.02 -8.21
N GLY A 453 -2.79 11.08 -8.61
CA GLY A 453 -3.19 12.18 -7.75
C GLY A 453 -4.05 11.74 -6.56
N SER A 454 -4.79 10.63 -6.66
CA SER A 454 -5.53 10.06 -5.53
C SER A 454 -4.64 9.68 -4.34
N VAL A 455 -3.36 9.37 -4.56
CA VAL A 455 -2.40 9.05 -3.50
C VAL A 455 -2.13 10.30 -2.67
N PHE A 456 -1.75 11.40 -3.31
CA PHE A 456 -1.56 12.68 -2.64
C PHE A 456 -2.86 13.19 -2.01
N ALA A 457 -4.00 13.01 -2.68
CA ALA A 457 -5.29 13.38 -2.13
C ALA A 457 -5.59 12.58 -0.85
N SER A 458 -5.20 11.30 -0.78
CA SER A 458 -5.34 10.49 0.42
C SER A 458 -4.49 11.00 1.59
N PHE A 459 -3.27 11.48 1.33
CA PHE A 459 -2.41 12.10 2.35
C PHE A 459 -3.00 13.42 2.86
N VAL A 460 -3.50 14.28 1.97
CA VAL A 460 -4.20 15.52 2.37
C VAL A 460 -5.42 15.19 3.22
N LEU A 461 -6.24 14.24 2.79
CA LEU A 461 -7.43 13.82 3.53
C LEU A 461 -7.08 13.26 4.91
N ALA A 462 -6.08 12.39 5.00
CA ALA A 462 -5.64 11.80 6.27
C ALA A 462 -5.11 12.89 7.22
N SER A 463 -4.15 13.70 6.77
CA SER A 463 -3.57 14.82 7.54
C SER A 463 -4.65 15.80 8.03
N PHE A 464 -5.46 16.34 7.11
CA PHE A 464 -6.38 17.43 7.45
C PHE A 464 -7.56 16.95 8.31
N THR A 465 -7.98 15.68 8.19
CA THR A 465 -9.06 15.14 9.04
C THR A 465 -8.58 14.74 10.44
N GLU A 466 -7.28 14.49 10.63
CA GLU A 466 -6.68 14.22 11.93
C GLU A 466 -6.27 15.50 12.66
N ILE A 467 -5.82 16.52 11.94
CA ILE A 467 -5.29 17.78 12.52
C ILE A 467 -6.38 18.83 12.73
N TYR A 468 -7.34 18.96 11.82
CA TYR A 468 -8.36 20.02 11.90
C TYR A 468 -9.71 19.48 12.34
N PRO A 469 -10.20 19.82 13.55
CA PRO A 469 -11.47 19.30 14.07
C PRO A 469 -12.71 19.70 13.24
N ASP A 470 -12.64 20.80 12.48
CA ASP A 470 -13.70 21.26 11.58
C ASP A 470 -13.75 20.51 10.24
N ILE A 471 -12.80 19.60 10.00
CA ILE A 471 -12.74 18.74 8.82
C ILE A 471 -13.04 17.30 9.22
N THR A 472 -14.12 16.74 8.68
CA THR A 472 -14.54 15.36 9.01
C THR A 472 -14.33 14.43 7.82
N HIS A 473 -13.89 13.21 8.12
CA HIS A 473 -13.69 12.16 7.11
C HIS A 473 -14.97 11.92 6.29
N SER A 474 -16.12 11.73 6.93
CA SER A 474 -17.42 11.53 6.25
C SER A 474 -17.89 12.73 5.43
N GLY A 475 -17.37 13.93 5.71
CA GLY A 475 -17.74 15.16 5.00
C GLY A 475 -17.01 15.34 3.67
N TYR A 476 -15.86 14.71 3.49
CA TYR A 476 -14.99 14.88 2.32
C TYR A 476 -14.70 13.57 1.58
N VAL A 477 -14.68 12.43 2.29
CA VAL A 477 -14.44 11.10 1.70
C VAL A 477 -15.76 10.44 1.32
N ARG A 478 -15.81 9.81 0.14
CA ARG A 478 -16.97 9.02 -0.27
C ARG A 478 -17.12 7.79 0.65
N PRO A 479 -18.35 7.38 1.04
CA PRO A 479 -18.55 6.20 1.88
C PRO A 479 -17.92 4.91 1.31
N GLY A 480 -17.84 4.77 -0.02
CA GLY A 480 -17.18 3.63 -0.68
C GLY A 480 -15.66 3.75 -0.83
N ALA A 481 -15.08 4.92 -0.52
CA ALA A 481 -13.66 5.21 -0.71
C ALA A 481 -12.86 5.23 0.61
N GLU A 482 -13.51 5.04 1.77
CA GLU A 482 -12.84 5.15 3.08
C GLU A 482 -11.70 4.14 3.25
N VAL A 483 -11.93 2.90 2.84
CA VAL A 483 -10.90 1.85 2.85
C VAL A 483 -9.78 2.22 1.88
N THR A 484 -10.12 2.72 0.70
CA THR A 484 -9.14 3.15 -0.30
C THR A 484 -8.27 4.28 0.20
N VAL A 485 -8.84 5.34 0.79
CA VAL A 485 -8.08 6.45 1.39
C VAL A 485 -7.11 5.92 2.44
N ARG A 486 -7.59 5.08 3.36
CA ARG A 486 -6.77 4.49 4.42
C ARG A 486 -5.62 3.66 3.86
N GLU A 487 -5.89 2.80 2.88
CA GLU A 487 -4.87 1.92 2.30
C GLU A 487 -3.90 2.65 1.35
N LEU A 488 -4.33 3.75 0.72
CA LEU A 488 -3.44 4.63 -0.03
C LEU A 488 -2.55 5.43 0.91
N SER A 489 -3.10 5.96 2.02
CA SER A 489 -2.34 6.76 2.99
C SER A 489 -1.21 5.98 3.68
N LYS A 490 -1.33 4.65 3.73
CA LYS A 490 -0.30 3.75 4.27
C LYS A 490 0.87 3.47 3.32
N ARG A 491 0.80 3.93 2.07
CA ARG A 491 1.83 3.66 1.06
C ARG A 491 2.90 4.73 1.08
N CYS A 492 4.15 4.28 1.05
CA CYS A 492 5.29 5.16 0.86
C CYS A 492 5.58 5.35 -0.64
N LEU A 493 6.00 6.56 -0.99
CA LEU A 493 6.42 6.97 -2.32
C LEU A 493 7.88 6.61 -2.65
N SER A 494 8.49 5.72 -1.87
CA SER A 494 9.86 5.23 -2.07
C SER A 494 9.91 3.70 -2.15
N GLY A 495 10.91 3.15 -2.83
CA GLY A 495 11.16 1.70 -2.89
C GLY A 495 10.13 0.87 -3.68
N PRO A 496 10.05 -0.46 -3.44
CA PRO A 496 9.19 -1.38 -4.19
C PRO A 496 7.68 -1.04 -4.17
N SER A 497 7.21 -0.30 -3.16
CA SER A 497 5.81 0.14 -3.04
C SER A 497 5.41 1.11 -4.15
N MET A 498 6.31 1.97 -4.62
CA MET A 498 6.06 2.83 -5.80
C MET A 498 5.85 2.01 -7.06
N MET A 499 6.68 0.98 -7.28
CA MET A 499 6.57 0.12 -8.46
C MET A 499 5.23 -0.63 -8.46
N VAL A 500 4.84 -1.17 -7.29
CA VAL A 500 3.54 -1.85 -7.12
C VAL A 500 2.38 -0.86 -7.25
N MET A 501 2.53 0.39 -6.81
CA MET A 501 1.52 1.43 -6.94
C MET A 501 1.36 1.89 -8.38
N LEU A 502 2.45 2.20 -9.08
CA LEU A 502 2.47 2.53 -10.51
C LEU A 502 1.89 1.39 -11.35
N LEU A 503 2.25 0.13 -11.05
CA LEU A 503 1.64 -1.02 -11.71
C LEU A 503 0.13 -1.13 -11.44
N ASN A 504 -0.34 -0.82 -10.23
CA ASN A 504 -1.78 -0.84 -9.94
C ASN A 504 -2.55 0.31 -10.61
N VAL A 505 -1.98 1.52 -10.62
CA VAL A 505 -2.57 2.71 -11.26
C VAL A 505 -2.56 2.57 -12.78
N VAL A 506 -1.47 2.09 -13.38
CA VAL A 506 -1.33 1.97 -14.83
C VAL A 506 -1.99 0.71 -15.38
N ALA A 507 -1.97 -0.42 -14.66
CA ALA A 507 -2.44 -1.69 -15.21
C ALA A 507 -3.87 -2.09 -14.82
N LEU A 508 -4.49 -1.49 -13.77
CA LEU A 508 -5.75 -2.00 -13.21
C LEU A 508 -6.89 -1.00 -12.93
N ALA A 509 -6.71 0.32 -12.93
CA ALA A 509 -7.81 1.27 -12.67
C ALA A 509 -7.54 2.70 -13.17
N ASP A 510 -8.60 3.41 -13.61
CA ASP A 510 -8.62 4.88 -13.58
C ASP A 510 -8.36 5.36 -12.13
N ASP A 511 -7.71 6.51 -11.97
CA ASP A 511 -7.41 7.08 -10.65
C ASP A 511 -8.72 7.24 -9.83
N PRO A 512 -8.86 6.61 -8.65
CA PRO A 512 -10.14 6.55 -7.97
C PRO A 512 -10.59 7.94 -7.51
N ASN A 513 -11.85 8.29 -7.81
CA ASN A 513 -12.47 9.48 -7.23
C ASN A 513 -12.77 9.26 -5.75
N LEU A 514 -11.94 9.83 -4.87
CA LEU A 514 -12.04 9.70 -3.42
C LEU A 514 -13.05 10.65 -2.78
N LEU A 515 -13.38 11.75 -3.46
CA LEU A 515 -13.95 12.96 -2.85
C LEU A 515 -15.46 13.06 -3.06
N THR A 516 -16.20 13.38 -2.00
CA THR A 516 -17.66 13.62 -2.05
C THR A 516 -17.98 15.01 -2.61
N LYS A 517 -17.10 15.98 -2.37
CA LYS A 517 -17.23 17.38 -2.80
C LYS A 517 -15.85 17.98 -3.06
N ASP A 518 -15.82 19.16 -3.67
CA ASP A 518 -14.59 19.92 -3.93
C ASP A 518 -13.85 20.25 -2.61
N PRO A 519 -12.62 19.78 -2.41
CA PRO A 519 -11.82 20.05 -1.20
C PRO A 519 -11.25 21.48 -1.17
N THR A 520 -11.22 22.17 -2.31
CA THR A 520 -10.68 23.54 -2.41
C THR A 520 -11.66 24.61 -1.90
N ALA A 521 -12.88 24.21 -1.53
CA ALA A 521 -13.92 25.07 -1.01
C ALA A 521 -14.32 24.72 0.44
N GLY A 522 -15.04 25.64 1.09
CA GLY A 522 -15.54 25.46 2.45
C GLY A 522 -14.43 25.38 3.50
N ALA A 523 -14.63 24.56 4.53
CA ALA A 523 -13.70 24.44 5.66
C ALA A 523 -12.31 23.95 5.22
N MET A 524 -12.24 22.85 4.45
CA MET A 524 -10.96 22.36 3.92
C MET A 524 -10.27 23.39 3.02
N GLY A 525 -11.01 24.09 2.14
CA GLY A 525 -10.46 25.18 1.35
C GLY A 525 -9.85 26.31 2.19
N ALA A 526 -10.52 26.70 3.28
CA ALA A 526 -10.00 27.69 4.22
C ALA A 526 -8.71 27.21 4.92
N ARG A 527 -8.64 25.94 5.32
CA ARG A 527 -7.41 25.35 5.90
C ARG A 527 -6.28 25.22 4.87
N LEU A 528 -6.59 24.89 3.62
CA LEU A 528 -5.60 24.90 2.53
C LEU A 528 -5.03 26.30 2.32
N GLN A 529 -5.87 27.34 2.32
CA GLN A 529 -5.41 28.74 2.23
C GLN A 529 -4.58 29.15 3.45
N GLN A 530 -4.96 28.72 4.65
CA GLN A 530 -4.20 29.00 5.88
C GLN A 530 -2.78 28.41 5.82
N ASN A 531 -2.56 27.32 5.10
CA ASN A 531 -1.27 26.64 4.98
C ASN A 531 -0.48 27.03 3.72
N ILE A 532 -0.90 28.07 2.99
CA ILE A 532 -0.07 28.71 1.96
C ILE A 532 1.04 29.51 2.65
N PRO A 533 2.32 29.33 2.28
CA PRO A 533 3.41 30.09 2.91
C PRO A 533 3.14 31.60 2.88
N PRO A 534 3.24 32.29 4.02
CA PRO A 534 3.01 33.73 4.09
C PRO A 534 4.16 34.48 3.39
N SER A 535 4.00 35.78 3.23
CA SER A 535 5.02 36.64 2.62
C SER A 535 5.99 37.28 3.62
N ASP A 536 5.90 36.89 4.90
CA ASP A 536 6.76 37.41 5.97
C ASP A 536 8.12 36.69 5.96
N ILE A 537 8.86 36.85 4.85
CA ILE A 537 10.16 36.23 4.64
C ILE A 537 11.18 37.36 4.47
N ASP A 538 12.01 37.55 5.50
CA ASP A 538 12.98 38.65 5.60
C ASP A 538 14.38 38.29 5.03
N VAL A 539 14.51 37.13 4.39
CA VAL A 539 15.78 36.58 3.86
C VAL A 539 15.71 36.36 2.34
N PRO A 540 16.85 36.39 1.61
CA PRO A 540 16.87 36.11 0.18
C PRO A 540 16.27 34.76 -0.18
N LEU A 541 15.48 34.73 -1.27
CA LEU A 541 14.75 33.55 -1.71
C LEU A 541 15.10 33.17 -3.15
N LEU A 542 15.61 31.95 -3.36
CA LEU A 542 15.69 31.31 -4.67
C LEU A 542 14.45 30.42 -4.88
N LEU A 543 13.64 30.73 -5.89
CA LEU A 543 12.52 29.91 -6.34
C LEU A 543 12.84 29.27 -7.68
N GLY A 544 12.88 27.95 -7.74
CA GLY A 544 13.08 27.20 -8.99
C GLY A 544 11.81 26.48 -9.44
N GLN A 545 11.47 26.54 -10.73
CA GLN A 545 10.32 25.83 -11.30
C GLN A 545 10.66 25.16 -12.63
N GLY A 546 10.33 23.87 -12.77
CA GLY A 546 10.35 23.19 -14.07
C GLY A 546 9.16 23.62 -14.92
N GLU A 547 9.36 23.96 -16.19
CA GLU A 547 8.25 24.43 -17.05
C GLU A 547 7.32 23.30 -17.53
N ASP A 548 7.76 22.04 -17.42
CA ASP A 548 6.96 20.87 -17.82
C ASP A 548 6.29 20.20 -16.59
N ASP A 549 6.37 20.81 -15.41
CA ASP A 549 5.80 20.28 -14.16
C ASP A 549 4.29 20.12 -14.23
N THR A 550 3.84 18.87 -14.10
CA THR A 550 2.41 18.52 -14.19
C THR A 550 1.70 18.42 -12.84
N LEU A 551 2.46 18.37 -11.73
CA LEU A 551 1.91 18.28 -10.37
C LEU A 551 1.74 19.68 -9.77
N ILE A 552 2.80 20.48 -9.82
CA ILE A 552 2.85 21.86 -9.36
C ILE A 552 2.92 22.78 -10.58
N GLU A 553 1.76 23.26 -11.02
CA GLU A 553 1.65 23.98 -12.29
C GLU A 553 2.51 25.27 -12.31
N PRO A 554 3.35 25.50 -13.35
CA PRO A 554 4.27 26.63 -13.39
C PRO A 554 3.59 28.01 -13.27
N GLU A 555 2.38 28.15 -13.81
CA GLU A 555 1.62 29.39 -13.70
C GLU A 555 1.18 29.70 -12.27
N VAL A 556 0.89 28.66 -11.47
CA VAL A 556 0.56 28.79 -10.05
C VAL A 556 1.77 29.35 -9.30
N GLN A 557 2.96 28.82 -9.60
CA GLN A 557 4.22 29.28 -8.99
C GLN A 557 4.60 30.69 -9.40
N ALA A 558 4.44 31.04 -10.68
CA ALA A 558 4.68 32.40 -11.15
C ALA A 558 3.79 33.43 -10.42
N ARG A 559 2.54 33.08 -10.13
CA ARG A 559 1.64 33.94 -9.32
C ARG A 559 2.11 34.06 -7.88
N PHE A 560 2.58 32.97 -7.27
CA PHE A 560 3.14 32.98 -5.92
C PHE A 560 4.39 33.86 -5.84
N ALA A 561 5.36 33.69 -6.75
CA ALA A 561 6.55 34.52 -6.83
C ALA A 561 6.19 36.01 -6.99
N SER A 562 5.24 36.32 -7.89
CA SER A 562 4.74 37.68 -8.09
C SER A 562 4.07 38.27 -6.83
N ARG A 563 3.41 37.45 -6.00
CA ARG A 563 2.84 37.87 -4.72
C ARG A 563 3.92 38.22 -3.71
N LEU A 564 4.98 37.41 -3.61
CA LEU A 564 6.11 37.68 -2.72
C LEU A 564 6.84 38.96 -3.12
N CYS A 565 7.12 39.14 -4.41
CA CYS A 565 7.73 40.39 -4.89
C CYS A 565 6.86 41.61 -4.58
N ARG A 566 5.53 41.56 -4.80
CA ARG A 566 4.66 42.67 -4.39
C ARG A 566 4.66 42.95 -2.88
N ALA A 567 5.08 42.00 -2.07
CA ALA A 567 5.19 42.13 -0.62
C ALA A 567 6.57 42.65 -0.15
N GLY A 568 7.53 42.86 -1.05
CA GLY A 568 8.85 43.39 -0.72
C GLY A 568 9.93 42.34 -0.44
N VAL A 569 9.65 41.06 -0.70
CA VAL A 569 10.61 39.95 -0.52
C VAL A 569 11.61 39.94 -1.68
N ASP A 570 12.89 39.75 -1.38
CA ASP A 570 13.95 39.64 -2.39
C ASP A 570 13.93 38.23 -3.01
N VAL A 571 13.34 38.10 -4.20
CA VAL A 571 13.12 36.80 -4.89
C VAL A 571 13.95 36.68 -6.17
N ASP A 572 14.73 35.61 -6.29
CA ASP A 572 15.29 35.08 -7.54
C ASP A 572 14.40 33.96 -8.07
N PHE A 573 13.49 34.29 -9.01
CA PHE A 573 12.61 33.29 -9.61
C PHE A 573 13.18 32.77 -10.94
N ARG A 574 13.52 31.48 -10.95
CA ARG A 574 14.12 30.78 -12.11
C ARG A 574 13.18 29.72 -12.65
N ARG A 575 13.06 29.71 -13.98
CA ARG A 575 12.31 28.69 -14.73
C ARG A 575 13.25 27.85 -15.57
N TYR A 576 13.01 26.55 -15.59
CA TYR A 576 13.86 25.56 -16.23
C TYR A 576 13.06 24.83 -17.33
N PRO A 577 13.24 25.21 -18.61
CA PRO A 577 12.55 24.58 -19.73
C PRO A 577 12.90 23.09 -19.87
N GLY A 578 11.91 22.25 -20.17
CA GLY A 578 12.13 20.83 -20.40
C GLY A 578 12.31 19.98 -19.15
N LEU A 579 12.20 20.57 -17.96
CA LEU A 579 12.25 19.85 -16.68
C LEU A 579 10.85 19.72 -16.08
N ASP A 580 10.49 18.50 -15.72
CA ASP A 580 9.29 18.15 -14.95
C ASP A 580 9.60 18.18 -13.43
N HIS A 581 8.65 17.78 -12.60
CA HIS A 581 8.66 17.93 -11.14
C HIS A 581 9.92 17.37 -10.45
N VAL A 582 10.28 16.11 -10.68
CA VAL A 582 11.47 15.44 -10.07
C VAL A 582 12.75 15.70 -10.86
N PRO A 583 12.77 15.62 -12.21
CA PRO A 583 13.96 15.95 -13.01
C PRO A 583 14.53 17.34 -12.74
N LEU A 584 13.71 18.26 -12.20
CA LEU A 584 14.16 19.57 -11.71
C LEU A 584 15.30 19.48 -10.68
N VAL A 585 15.28 18.47 -9.79
CA VAL A 585 16.21 18.36 -8.65
C VAL A 585 17.18 17.19 -8.74
N GLU A 586 17.15 16.42 -9.83
CA GLU A 586 18.18 15.40 -10.11
C GLU A 586 19.57 16.04 -10.26
N ASP A 587 20.63 15.31 -9.90
CA ASP A 587 22.00 15.87 -9.84
C ASP A 587 22.46 16.53 -11.16
N GLY A 588 22.11 15.95 -12.31
CA GLY A 588 22.43 16.47 -13.63
C GLY A 588 21.66 17.72 -14.04
N SER A 589 20.67 18.15 -13.25
CA SER A 589 19.82 19.29 -13.55
C SER A 589 20.60 20.62 -13.53
N PRO A 590 20.37 21.54 -14.49
CA PRO A 590 20.90 22.90 -14.40
C PRO A 590 20.45 23.63 -13.14
N ALA A 591 19.28 23.28 -12.58
CA ALA A 591 18.77 23.84 -11.34
C ALA A 591 19.66 23.51 -10.14
N MET A 592 20.26 22.31 -10.11
CA MET A 592 21.23 21.92 -9.08
C MET A 592 22.59 22.59 -9.24
N ARG A 593 22.94 23.11 -10.41
CA ARG A 593 24.13 23.97 -10.53
C ARG A 593 23.85 25.35 -9.95
N ASP A 594 22.69 25.90 -10.30
CA ASP A 594 22.24 27.20 -9.83
C ASP A 594 22.06 27.25 -8.31
N LEU A 595 21.47 26.20 -7.72
CA LEU A 595 21.28 26.05 -6.27
C LEU A 595 22.61 26.13 -5.51
N PHE A 596 23.62 25.37 -5.95
CA PHE A 596 24.91 25.32 -5.30
C PHE A 596 25.69 26.64 -5.47
N ALA A 597 25.63 27.25 -6.65
CA ALA A 597 26.24 28.55 -6.88
C ALA A 597 25.60 29.61 -5.96
N TRP A 598 24.27 29.73 -6.00
CA TRP A 598 23.52 30.68 -5.17
C TRP A 598 23.78 30.48 -3.67
N THR A 599 23.82 29.23 -3.21
CA THR A 599 24.11 28.90 -1.81
C THR A 599 25.55 29.24 -1.43
N SER A 600 26.51 29.01 -2.32
CA SER A 600 27.92 29.36 -2.09
C SER A 600 28.09 30.87 -1.96
N ASP A 601 27.49 31.64 -2.87
CA ASP A 601 27.54 33.10 -2.86
C ASP A 601 26.93 33.65 -1.56
N LEU A 602 25.75 33.13 -1.18
CA LEU A 602 25.07 33.49 0.06
C LEU A 602 25.92 33.20 1.31
N LEU A 603 26.49 32.00 1.40
CA LEU A 603 27.33 31.61 2.53
C LEU A 603 28.66 32.39 2.57
N ALA A 604 29.16 32.85 1.43
CA ALA A 604 30.32 33.73 1.32
C ALA A 604 30.01 35.19 1.71
N GLY A 605 28.72 35.56 1.83
CA GLY A 605 28.29 36.94 2.07
C GLY A 605 28.37 37.81 0.82
N GLU A 606 28.30 37.20 -0.36
CA GLU A 606 28.25 37.89 -1.65
C GLU A 606 26.81 38.27 -2.02
N ASP A 607 26.64 39.28 -2.87
CA ASP A 607 25.33 39.69 -3.35
C ASP A 607 24.71 38.60 -4.22
N VAL A 608 23.60 38.03 -3.77
CA VAL A 608 22.83 37.08 -4.58
C VAL A 608 21.95 37.81 -5.59
N ARG A 609 21.67 37.15 -6.72
CA ARG A 609 20.72 37.66 -7.71
C ARG A 609 19.36 37.88 -7.06
N VAL A 610 18.70 38.98 -7.42
CA VAL A 610 17.31 39.29 -7.09
C VAL A 610 16.58 39.67 -8.38
N ASP A 611 15.50 38.97 -8.71
CA ASP A 611 14.69 39.21 -9.90
C ASP A 611 13.61 40.28 -9.63
N CYS A 612 13.01 40.27 -8.44
CA CYS A 612 12.07 41.30 -8.02
C CYS A 612 11.98 41.52 -6.50
N ARG A 613 11.42 42.69 -6.16
CA ARG A 613 11.10 43.20 -4.83
C ARG A 613 9.88 44.12 -4.91
#